data_AF-A0A7X7VCI3-F1
#
_entry.id   AF-A0A7X7VCI3-F1
#
_cell.length_a   1.000
_cell.length_b   1.000
_cell.length_c   1.000
_cell.angle_alpha   90.00
_cell.angle_beta   90.00
_cell.angle_gamma   90.00
#
_symmetry.space_group_name_H-M   'P 1'
#
loop_
_entity.id
_entity.type
_entity.pdbx_description
1 polymer ?
#
loop_
_entity_poly.entity_id
_entity_poly.type
_entity_poly.pdbx_seq_one_letter_code
_entity_poly.pdbx_strand_id
1 'polypeptide(L)'
;DEPLEVVGFSNCGGCPGGNIEYVPEEMKTNGAEVIHLATGFVVGYPPCPYIEQFKQFIESKYGLPVVVGTHPIPLKYYEAHQKLPYWKDMVMARIAGDLMTEDRAIMEAYN
;
A
#
# COMPACT_ATOMS: atom_id res chain seq x y z
N ASP A 1 -22.47 -5.33 5.45
CA ASP A 1 -21.20 -5.90 5.91
C ASP A 1 -21.07 -7.31 5.39
N GLU A 2 -20.12 -7.51 4.48
CA GLU A 2 -19.63 -8.83 4.11
C GLU A 2 -18.36 -9.12 4.92
N PRO A 3 -18.15 -10.36 5.38
CA PRO A 3 -16.93 -10.73 6.10
C PRO A 3 -15.72 -10.63 5.18
N LEU A 4 -14.70 -9.86 5.60
CA LEU A 4 -13.40 -9.79 4.92
C LEU A 4 -12.53 -10.97 5.39
N GLU A 5 -11.94 -11.70 4.43
CA GLU A 5 -11.00 -12.79 4.71
C GLU A 5 -9.60 -12.46 4.14
N VAL A 6 -8.55 -12.79 4.90
CA VAL A 6 -7.17 -12.69 4.43
C VAL A 6 -6.71 -14.07 3.95
N VAL A 7 -6.68 -14.25 2.63
CA VAL A 7 -6.28 -15.52 1.98
C VAL A 7 -4.80 -15.58 1.61
N GLY A 8 -4.04 -14.52 1.87
CA GLY A 8 -2.60 -14.47 1.61
C GLY A 8 -1.92 -13.27 2.26
N PHE A 9 -0.67 -13.46 2.66
CA PHE A 9 0.21 -12.40 3.17
C PHE A 9 1.65 -12.67 2.72
N SER A 10 2.30 -11.66 2.17
CA SER A 10 3.70 -11.75 1.74
C SER A 10 4.35 -10.37 1.72
N ASN A 11 5.68 -10.35 1.60
CA ASN A 11 6.45 -9.14 1.37
C ASN A 11 6.75 -8.96 -0.13
N CYS A 12 7.12 -7.75 -0.55
CA CYS A 12 7.43 -7.45 -1.97
C CYS A 12 8.73 -8.08 -2.50
N GLY A 13 9.52 -8.76 -1.66
CA GLY A 13 10.81 -9.35 -2.05
C GLY A 13 11.98 -8.36 -2.00
N GLY A 14 11.81 -7.22 -1.31
CA GLY A 14 12.82 -6.14 -1.27
C GLY A 14 12.92 -5.39 -2.60
N CYS A 15 13.71 -4.32 -2.65
CA CYS A 15 13.93 -3.57 -3.90
C CYS A 15 14.68 -4.46 -4.91
N PRO A 16 14.16 -4.68 -6.14
CA PRO A 16 13.15 -3.88 -6.86
C PRO A 16 11.70 -4.40 -6.85
N GLY A 17 11.37 -5.41 -6.05
CA GLY A 17 10.02 -5.94 -5.91
C GLY A 17 9.86 -7.38 -6.42
N GLY A 18 10.86 -8.24 -6.24
CA GLY A 18 10.91 -9.55 -6.90
C GLY A 18 9.69 -10.46 -6.65
N ASN A 19 9.02 -10.33 -5.51
CA ASN A 19 7.82 -11.12 -5.23
C ASN A 19 6.56 -10.59 -5.93
N ILE A 20 6.54 -9.32 -6.36
CA ILE A 20 5.41 -8.73 -7.10
C ILE A 20 5.15 -9.49 -8.40
N GLU A 21 6.18 -10.12 -8.98
CA GLU A 21 6.10 -10.81 -10.26
C GLU A 21 5.36 -12.15 -10.27
N TYR A 22 5.12 -12.76 -9.10
CA TYR A 22 4.47 -14.08 -9.02
C TYR A 22 3.52 -14.23 -7.82
N VAL A 23 3.78 -13.58 -6.69
CA VAL A 23 2.94 -13.73 -5.49
C VAL A 23 1.47 -13.35 -5.72
N PRO A 24 1.12 -12.31 -6.50
CA PRO A 24 -0.28 -12.01 -6.78
C PRO A 24 -1.01 -13.14 -7.53
N GLU A 25 -0.30 -13.95 -8.32
CA GLU A 25 -0.86 -15.12 -9.00
C GLU A 25 -1.21 -16.24 -8.01
N GLU A 26 -0.31 -16.50 -7.07
CA GLU A 26 -0.53 -17.45 -5.97
C GLU A 26 -1.71 -16.99 -5.09
N MET A 27 -1.76 -15.70 -4.74
CA MET A 27 -2.87 -15.11 -3.99
C MET A 27 -4.20 -15.23 -4.76
N LYS A 28 -4.20 -14.97 -6.07
CA LYS A 28 -5.37 -15.16 -6.93
C LYS A 28 -5.86 -16.61 -6.91
N THR A 29 -4.94 -17.56 -6.98
CA THR A 29 -5.24 -19.00 -6.95
C THR A 29 -5.87 -19.40 -5.62
N ASN A 30 -5.51 -18.73 -4.53
CA ASN A 30 -6.11 -18.90 -3.20
C ASN A 30 -7.44 -18.12 -3.01
N GLY A 31 -7.97 -17.49 -4.06
CA GLY A 31 -9.25 -16.79 -4.01
C GLY A 31 -9.16 -15.31 -3.67
N ALA A 32 -7.99 -14.67 -3.77
CA ALA A 32 -7.89 -13.23 -3.55
C ALA A 32 -8.66 -12.45 -4.62
N GLU A 33 -9.54 -11.56 -4.16
CA GLU A 33 -10.34 -10.67 -5.03
C GLU A 33 -9.74 -9.26 -5.14
N VAL A 34 -8.86 -8.88 -4.20
CA VAL A 34 -8.17 -7.59 -4.13
C VAL A 34 -6.79 -7.78 -3.51
N ILE A 35 -5.81 -7.01 -3.97
CA ILE A 35 -4.48 -6.95 -3.36
C ILE A 35 -4.32 -5.61 -2.64
N HIS A 36 -3.89 -5.65 -1.38
CA HIS A 36 -3.49 -4.45 -0.64
C HIS A 36 -1.97 -4.33 -0.62
N LEU A 37 -1.44 -3.19 -1.08
CA LEU A 37 -0.06 -2.81 -0.79
C LEU A 37 -0.02 -2.19 0.60
N ALA A 38 0.79 -2.75 1.51
CA ALA A 38 0.80 -2.33 2.91
C ALA A 38 1.02 -0.82 3.09
N THR A 39 0.43 -0.20 4.12
CA THR A 39 0.63 1.21 4.46
C THR A 39 2.12 1.56 4.61
N GLY A 40 2.95 0.59 5.00
CA GLY A 40 4.42 0.70 5.04
C GLY A 40 5.08 1.07 3.70
N PHE A 41 4.45 0.86 2.55
CA PHE A 41 4.96 1.35 1.26
C PHE A 41 4.94 2.89 1.21
N VAL A 42 3.93 3.50 1.84
CA VAL A 42 3.70 4.96 1.86
C VAL A 42 4.55 5.65 2.92
N VAL A 43 4.71 5.00 4.09
CA VAL A 43 5.34 5.61 5.28
C VAL A 43 6.71 5.04 5.61
N GLY A 44 7.14 3.96 4.97
CA GLY A 44 8.52 3.46 5.05
C GLY A 44 9.51 4.54 4.62
N TYR A 45 10.75 4.47 5.08
CA TYR A 45 11.75 5.50 4.77
C TYR A 45 12.98 4.92 4.05
N PRO A 46 13.30 5.40 2.83
CA PRO A 46 12.44 6.25 1.99
C PRO A 46 11.15 5.52 1.58
N PRO A 47 10.04 6.24 1.25
CA PRO A 47 8.83 5.60 0.74
C PRO A 47 9.13 4.76 -0.50
N CYS A 48 8.35 3.71 -0.73
CA CYS A 48 8.57 2.83 -1.87
C CYS A 48 8.42 3.61 -3.18
N PRO A 49 9.43 3.65 -4.06
CA PRO A 49 9.36 4.40 -5.31
C PRO A 49 8.55 3.70 -6.41
N TYR A 50 8.12 2.46 -6.18
CA TYR A 50 7.51 1.60 -7.19
C TYR A 50 6.03 1.32 -6.98
N ILE A 51 5.34 2.04 -6.07
CA ILE A 51 3.94 1.76 -5.69
C ILE A 51 3.03 1.77 -6.93
N GLU A 52 3.15 2.80 -7.77
CA GLU A 52 2.34 2.94 -8.98
C GLU A 52 2.64 1.85 -10.00
N GLN A 53 3.92 1.51 -10.18
CA GLN A 53 4.37 0.47 -11.08
C GLN A 53 3.88 -0.91 -10.63
N PHE A 54 3.94 -1.21 -9.33
CA PHE A 54 3.42 -2.45 -8.77
C PHE A 54 1.90 -2.53 -8.93
N LYS A 55 1.17 -1.45 -8.62
CA LYS A 55 -0.27 -1.37 -8.85
C LYS A 55 -0.62 -1.66 -10.31
N GLN A 56 0.00 -0.94 -11.25
CA GLN A 56 -0.23 -1.12 -12.68
C GLN A 56 0.13 -2.54 -13.15
N PHE A 57 1.25 -3.09 -12.69
CA PHE A 57 1.68 -4.44 -13.06
C PHE A 57 0.68 -5.50 -12.58
N ILE A 58 0.26 -5.43 -11.31
CA ILE A 58 -0.65 -6.41 -10.73
C ILE A 58 -2.02 -6.33 -11.42
N GLU A 59 -2.54 -5.12 -11.60
CA GLU A 59 -3.84 -4.90 -12.25
C GLU A 59 -3.83 -5.38 -13.70
N SER A 60 -2.76 -5.08 -14.45
CA SER A 60 -2.66 -5.46 -15.87
C SER A 60 -2.39 -6.95 -16.08
N LYS A 61 -1.47 -7.55 -15.30
CA LYS A 61 -1.07 -8.95 -15.49
C LYS A 61 -2.08 -9.93 -14.89
N TYR A 62 -2.65 -9.62 -13.73
CA TYR A 62 -3.48 -10.55 -12.97
C TYR A 62 -4.96 -10.20 -12.96
N GLY A 63 -5.34 -8.99 -13.39
CA GLY A 63 -6.73 -8.53 -13.36
C GLY A 63 -7.29 -8.39 -11.95
N LEU A 64 -6.42 -8.24 -10.94
CA LEU A 64 -6.82 -8.00 -9.56
C LEU A 64 -6.73 -6.51 -9.25
N PRO A 65 -7.77 -5.88 -8.68
CA PRO A 65 -7.69 -4.51 -8.21
C PRO A 65 -6.63 -4.39 -7.11
N VAL A 66 -5.94 -3.25 -7.07
CA VAL A 66 -4.94 -2.96 -6.04
C VAL A 66 -5.34 -1.73 -5.23
N VAL A 67 -5.37 -1.87 -3.92
CA VAL A 67 -5.57 -0.78 -2.97
C VAL A 67 -4.25 -0.45 -2.28
N VAL A 68 -3.92 0.83 -2.17
CA VAL A 68 -2.74 1.29 -1.42
C VAL A 68 -3.15 1.56 0.01
N GLY A 69 -2.62 0.76 0.93
CA GLY A 69 -2.93 0.83 2.35
C GLY A 69 -3.59 -0.43 2.87
N THR A 70 -3.26 -0.78 4.11
CA THR A 70 -3.94 -1.83 4.89
C THR A 70 -4.59 -1.28 6.15
N HIS A 71 -4.16 -0.11 6.61
CA HIS A 71 -4.68 0.60 7.76
C HIS A 71 -4.34 2.09 7.68
N PRO A 72 -5.02 2.96 8.45
CA PRO A 72 -4.68 4.38 8.62
C PRO A 72 -3.19 4.65 8.86
N ILE A 73 -2.68 5.79 8.37
CA ILE A 73 -1.32 6.22 8.69
C ILE A 73 -1.25 6.63 10.17
N PRO A 74 -0.38 6.02 11.00
CA PRO A 74 -0.17 6.52 12.36
C PRO A 74 0.28 7.97 12.34
N LEU A 75 -0.32 8.81 13.20
CA LEU A 75 -0.08 10.26 13.20
C LEU A 75 1.42 10.61 13.28
N LYS A 76 2.21 9.86 14.08
CA LYS A 76 3.66 10.07 14.23
C LYS A 76 4.42 9.96 12.90
N TYR A 77 3.99 9.07 12.00
CA TYR A 77 4.60 8.94 10.66
C TYR A 77 4.08 10.02 9.73
N TYR A 78 2.78 10.35 9.80
CA TYR A 78 2.20 11.44 9.01
C TYR A 78 2.94 12.76 9.25
N GLU A 79 3.09 13.15 10.51
CA GLU A 79 3.77 14.39 10.90
C GLU A 79 5.27 14.37 10.57
N ALA A 80 5.92 13.20 10.57
CA ALA A 80 7.31 13.06 10.16
C ALA A 80 7.48 13.28 8.65
N HIS A 81 6.66 12.64 7.82
CA HIS A 81 6.74 12.78 6.37
C HIS A 81 6.30 14.16 5.88
N GLN A 82 5.38 14.84 6.57
CA GLN A 82 5.02 16.24 6.26
C GLN A 82 6.19 17.22 6.35
N LYS A 83 7.26 16.88 7.09
CA LYS A 83 8.48 17.70 7.22
C LYS A 83 9.49 17.45 6.10
N LEU A 84 9.22 16.51 5.20
CA LEU A 84 10.14 16.05 4.16
C LEU A 84 9.54 16.26 2.76
N PRO A 85 10.36 16.40 1.71
CA PRO A 85 9.87 16.67 0.36
C PRO A 85 9.31 15.42 -0.35
N TYR A 86 9.65 14.21 0.11
CA TYR A 86 9.43 12.97 -0.64
C TYR A 86 7.97 12.69 -1.00
N TRP A 87 7.01 12.92 -0.10
CA TRP A 87 5.60 12.73 -0.44
C TRP A 87 5.12 13.66 -1.56
N LYS A 88 5.64 14.89 -1.59
CA LYS A 88 5.35 15.84 -2.66
C LYS A 88 6.01 15.41 -3.97
N ASP A 89 7.30 15.09 -3.92
CA ASP A 89 8.09 14.73 -5.09
C ASP A 89 7.60 13.42 -5.74
N MET A 90 7.11 12.49 -4.92
CA MET A 90 6.56 11.21 -5.35
C MET A 90 5.05 11.26 -5.63
N VAL A 91 4.42 12.45 -5.60
CA VAL A 91 2.97 12.65 -5.80
C VAL A 91 2.11 11.69 -4.96
N MET A 92 2.49 11.47 -3.70
CA MET A 92 1.88 10.48 -2.82
C MET A 92 0.38 10.75 -2.57
N ALA A 93 -0.04 12.02 -2.56
CA ALA A 93 -1.45 12.39 -2.43
C ALA A 93 -2.34 11.85 -3.57
N ARG A 94 -1.76 11.60 -4.75
CA ARG A 94 -2.47 10.96 -5.88
C ARG A 94 -2.46 9.43 -5.74
N ILE A 95 -1.38 8.86 -5.22
CA ILE A 95 -1.16 7.41 -5.13
C ILE A 95 -1.92 6.80 -3.94
N ALA A 96 -1.94 7.51 -2.81
CA ALA A 96 -2.43 7.04 -1.52
C ALA A 96 -3.41 8.06 -0.89
N GLY A 97 -4.19 8.76 -1.73
CA GLY A 97 -5.04 9.87 -1.30
C GLY A 97 -5.93 9.55 -0.10
N ASP A 98 -6.63 8.42 -0.15
CA ASP A 98 -7.54 7.98 0.91
C ASP A 98 -6.84 7.85 2.28
N LEU A 99 -5.61 7.31 2.30
CA LEU A 99 -4.80 7.20 3.51
C LEU A 99 -4.36 8.56 4.05
N MET A 100 -4.14 9.53 3.17
CA MET A 100 -3.63 10.86 3.53
C MET A 100 -4.73 11.82 4.00
N THR A 101 -6.00 11.49 3.75
CA THR A 101 -7.18 12.26 4.16
C THR A 101 -7.95 11.65 5.33
N GLU A 102 -7.41 10.60 5.94
CA GLU A 102 -8.00 9.93 7.11
C GLU A 102 -8.20 10.91 8.28
N ASP A 103 -9.21 10.64 9.11
CA ASP A 103 -9.47 11.48 10.29
C ASP A 103 -8.29 11.47 11.26
N ARG A 104 -7.96 12.65 11.82
CA ARG A 104 -6.81 12.79 12.72
C ARG A 104 -6.94 11.93 13.98
N ALA A 105 -8.14 11.82 14.56
CA ALA A 105 -8.35 10.98 15.74
C ALA A 105 -8.16 9.49 15.42
N ILE A 106 -8.51 9.07 14.20
CA ILE A 106 -8.21 7.73 13.69
C ILE A 106 -6.69 7.56 13.57
N MET A 107 -5.97 8.49 12.95
CA MET A 107 -4.50 8.43 12.86
C MET A 107 -3.82 8.36 14.24
N GLU A 108 -4.35 9.08 15.24
CA GLU A 108 -3.86 9.06 16.63
C GLU A 108 -4.05 7.70 17.30
N ALA A 109 -5.15 7.00 17.02
CA ALA A 109 -5.42 5.65 17.55
C ALA A 109 -4.45 4.57 17.03
N TYR A 110 -3.72 4.85 15.94
CA TYR A 110 -2.74 3.94 15.32
C TYR A 110 -1.28 4.25 15.70
N ASN A 111 -1.03 5.26 16.55
CA ASN A 111 0.31 5.55 17.07
C ASN A 111 0.88 4.44 17.95
#